data_AF-A0A830DMV7-F1
#
_entry.id   AF-A0A830DMV7-F1
#
_cell.length_a   1.000
_cell.length_b   1.000
_cell.length_c   1.000
_cell.angle_alpha   90.00
_cell.angle_beta   90.00
_cell.angle_gamma   90.00
#
_symmetry.space_group_name_H-M   'P 1'
#
loop_
_entity.id
_entity.type
_entity.pdbx_description
1 polymer ?
#
loop_
_entity_poly.entity_id
_entity_poly.type
_entity_poly.pdbx_seq_one_letter_code
_entity_poly.pdbx_strand_id
1 'polypeptide(L)' 'MAAASFRYLVQLHKDVPKAARFYSEGLGFTINVCTLRWAELHSGPLKLALLHSPRSVSSL' A
#
# COMPACT_ATOMS: atom_id res chain seq x y z
N MET A 1 -2.50 29.82 -8.13
CA MET A 1 -1.23 29.09 -8.35
C MET A 1 -1.48 27.63 -7.98
N ALA A 2 -1.35 26.67 -8.90
CA ALA A 2 -1.63 25.27 -8.61
C ALA A 2 -0.46 24.67 -7.81
N ALA A 3 -0.73 24.24 -6.57
CA ALA A 3 0.26 23.53 -5.75
C ALA A 3 0.25 22.03 -6.10
N ALA A 4 1.43 21.44 -6.25
CA ALA A 4 1.54 19.99 -6.36
C ALA A 4 1.11 19.35 -5.03
N SER A 5 0.25 18.34 -5.11
CA SER A 5 -0.30 17.65 -3.95
C SER A 5 0.06 16.17 -4.03
N PHE A 6 0.71 15.66 -2.99
CA PHE A 6 1.01 14.24 -2.87
C PHE A 6 -0.22 13.49 -2.38
N ARG A 7 -0.87 12.75 -3.28
CA ARG A 7 -2.15 12.07 -3.00
C ARG A 7 -2.08 10.56 -3.10
N TYR A 8 -1.09 10.02 -3.80
CA TYR A 8 -1.01 8.60 -4.10
C TYR A 8 0.42 8.10 -3.86
N LEU A 9 0.55 7.06 -3.04
CA LEU A 9 1.78 6.32 -2.85
C LEU A 9 1.55 4.85 -3.19
N VAL A 10 2.48 4.22 -3.91
CA VAL A 10 2.48 2.77 -4.14
C VAL A 10 3.73 2.18 -3.48
N GLN A 11 3.55 1.17 -2.62
CA GLN A 11 4.63 0.44 -1.97
C GLN A 11 4.64 -1.03 -2.38
N LEU A 12 5.83 -1.58 -2.57
CA LEU A 12 6.04 -2.98 -2.90
C LEU A 12 6.19 -3.82 -1.63
N HIS A 13 5.30 -4.79 -1.42
CA HIS A 13 5.27 -5.65 -0.22
C HIS A 13 5.30 -7.14 -0.57
N LYS A 14 6.14 -7.91 0.12
CA LYS A 14 6.15 -9.39 -0.05
C LYS A 14 4.83 -10.01 0.41
N ASP A 15 4.26 -9.47 1.48
CA ASP A 15 2.99 -9.91 2.06
C ASP A 15 2.05 -8.70 2.14
N VAL A 16 1.17 -8.60 1.15
CA VAL A 16 0.23 -7.46 1.02
C VAL A 16 -0.82 -7.46 2.14
N PRO A 17 -1.51 -8.58 2.45
CA PRO A 17 -2.47 -8.61 3.55
C PRO A 17 -1.87 -8.24 4.91
N LYS A 18 -0.65 -8.73 5.21
CA LYS A 18 0.03 -8.38 6.46
C LYS A 18 0.35 -6.90 6.55
N ALA A 19 0.84 -6.32 5.44
CA ALA A 19 1.11 -4.88 5.39
C ALA A 19 -0.18 -4.06 5.51
N ALA A 20 -1.26 -4.44 4.81
CA ALA A 20 -2.55 -3.76 4.91
C ALA A 20 -3.08 -3.72 6.34
N ARG A 21 -2.98 -4.85 7.07
CA ARG A 21 -3.35 -4.93 8.48
C ARG A 21 -2.50 -4.00 9.35
N PHE A 22 -1.18 -3.97 9.14
CA PHE A 22 -0.28 -3.07 9.85
C PHE A 22 -0.65 -1.58 9.64
N TYR A 23 -0.91 -1.18 8.39
CA TYR A 23 -1.30 0.20 8.10
C TYR A 23 -2.68 0.55 8.69
N SER A 24 -3.61 -0.41 8.72
CA SER A 24 -4.93 -0.17 9.27
C SER A 24 -4.96 -0.10 10.80
N GLU A 25 -4.41 -1.11 11.47
CA GLU A 25 -4.42 -1.20 12.93
C GLU A 25 -3.36 -0.29 13.56
N GLY A 26 -2.19 -0.16 12.94
CA GLY A 26 -1.05 0.59 13.48
C GLY A 26 -1.04 2.06 13.12
N LEU A 27 -1.56 2.43 11.95
CA LEU A 27 -1.49 3.82 11.43
C LEU A 27 -2.88 4.43 11.15
N GLY A 28 -3.96 3.70 11.46
CA GLY A 28 -5.34 4.21 11.35
C GLY A 28 -5.83 4.39 9.91
N PHE A 29 -5.21 3.73 8.93
CA PHE A 29 -5.72 3.75 7.57
C PHE A 29 -6.98 2.90 7.43
N THR A 30 -7.91 3.34 6.57
CA THR A 30 -9.09 2.54 6.21
C THR A 30 -8.76 1.70 4.98
N ILE A 31 -8.94 0.38 5.07
CA ILE A 31 -8.77 -0.54 3.94
C ILE A 31 -10.00 -0.43 3.03
N ASN A 32 -9.78 -0.11 1.76
CA ASN A 32 -10.83 -0.11 0.74
C ASN A 32 -10.90 -1.46 0.03
N VAL A 33 -9.73 -1.98 -0.36
CA VAL A 33 -9.59 -3.25 -1.08
C VAL A 33 -8.38 -3.95 -0.49
N CYS A 34 -8.48 -5.26 -0.26
CA CYS A 34 -7.34 -6.08 0.14
C CYS A 34 -7.44 -7.45 -0.51
N THR A 35 -6.41 -7.79 -1.29
CA THR A 35 -6.21 -9.08 -1.94
C THR A 35 -4.79 -9.57 -1.66
N LEU A 36 -4.47 -10.80 -2.07
CA LEU A 36 -3.12 -11.34 -1.91
C LEU A 36 -2.03 -10.52 -2.64
N ARG A 37 -2.39 -9.84 -3.74
CA ARG A 37 -1.43 -9.13 -4.60
C ARG A 37 -1.55 -7.61 -4.59
N TRP A 38 -2.65 -7.09 -4.05
CA TRP A 38 -2.98 -5.68 -4.10
C TRP A 38 -3.81 -5.28 -2.89
N ALA A 39 -3.50 -4.13 -2.29
CA ALA A 39 -4.39 -3.49 -1.34
C ALA A 39 -4.42 -1.98 -1.58
N GLU A 40 -5.58 -1.39 -1.36
CA GLU A 40 -5.78 0.06 -1.35
C GLU A 40 -6.28 0.47 0.02
N LEU A 41 -5.64 1.49 0.56
CA LEU A 41 -5.97 2.10 1.82
C LEU A 41 -6.03 3.61 1.67
N HIS A 42 -6.77 4.27 2.55
CA HIS A 42 -6.78 5.72 2.59
C HIS A 42 -6.76 6.27 4.01
N SER A 43 -6.25 7.48 4.14
CA SER A 43 -6.32 8.29 5.36
C SER A 43 -6.49 9.75 4.92
N GLY A 44 -7.71 10.27 5.09
CA GLY A 44 -8.10 11.58 4.56
C GLY A 44 -7.85 11.68 3.04
N PRO A 45 -7.11 12.70 2.56
CA PRO A 45 -6.85 12.90 1.13
C PRO A 45 -5.73 12.00 0.57
N LEU A 46 -5.01 11.27 1.43
CA LEU A 46 -3.92 10.38 1.03
C LEU A 46 -4.43 8.97 0.74
N LYS A 47 -4.07 8.43 -0.42
CA LYS A 47 -4.30 7.04 -0.81
C LYS A 47 -2.98 6.29 -0.87
N LEU A 48 -2.97 5.13 -0.23
CA LEU A 48 -1.86 4.20 -0.18
C LEU A 48 -2.23 2.92 -0.90
N ALA A 49 -1.40 2.51 -1.84
CA ALA A 49 -1.52 1.25 -2.56
C ALA A 49 -0.36 0.33 -2.18
N LEU A 50 -0.67 -0.93 -1.90
CA LEU A 50 0.30 -1.97 -1.60
C LEU A 50 0.26 -2.99 -2.74
N LEU A 51 1.36 -3.12 -3.46
CA LEU A 51 1.50 -4.06 -4.57
C LEU A 51 2.43 -5.20 -4.16
N HIS A 52 2.08 -6.44 -4.52
CA HIS A 52 2.92 -7.58 -4.20
C HIS A 52 4.26 -7.52 -4.93
N SER A 53 5.34 -7.62 -4.18
CA SER A 53 6.67 -7.69 -4.75
C SER A 53 6.99 -9.11 -5.21
N PRO A 54 7.35 -9.31 -6.49
CA PRO A 54 7.81 -10.61 -6.95
C PRO A 54 9.09 -10.98 -6.19
N ARG A 55 9.23 -12.26 -5.84
CA ARG A 55 10.47 -12.75 -5.24
C ARG A 55 11.61 -12.54 -6.24
N SER A 56 12.64 -11.81 -5.83
CA SER A 56 13.93 -11.87 -6.50
C SER A 56 14.46 -13.30 -6.33
N VAL A 57 14.46 -14.08 -7.41
CA VAL A 57 15.35 -15.23 -7.53
C VAL A 57 16.71 -14.64 -7.88
N SER A 58 17.52 -14.36 -6.86
CA SER A 58 18.95 -14.15 -7.05
C SER A 58 19.60 -15.54 -7.13
N SER A 59 19.46 -16.19 -8.28
CA SER A 59 20.28 -17.35 -8.65
C SER A 59 20.71 -17.15 -10.10
N LEU A 60 21.68 -16.25 -10.26
CA LEU A 60 22.64 -16.24 -11.36
C LEU A 60 24.02 -16.16 -10.72
#